data_AF-A0A9D5RJG3-F1
#
_entry.id   AF-A0A9D5RJG3-F1
#
_cell.length_a   1.000
_cell.length_b   1.000
_cell.length_c   1.000
_cell.angle_alpha   90.00
_cell.angle_beta   90.00
_cell.angle_gamma   90.00
#
_symmetry.space_group_name_H-M   'P 1'
#
loop_
_entity.id
_entity.type
_entity.pdbx_description
1 polymer ?
#
loop_
_entity_poly.entity_id
_entity_poly.type
_entity_poly.pdbx_seq_one_letter_code
_entity_poly.pdbx_strand_id
1 'polypeptide(L)'
;MGLSFSEAFGNHTIPHETVMNNAINVLGLENLAQLVPFTVDEVKAALAAGDTALNSLPIKEWDYAAGFIINGNNVQPIPCQLSGLLVQHGIDAWSPSQCVSLLKTVARLVAEKGCETNGMV
;
A
#
# COMPACT_ATOMS: atom_id res chain seq x y z
N MET A 1 13.42 20.50 3.26
CA MET A 1 13.68 19.31 4.08
C MET A 1 12.35 18.59 4.10
N GLY A 2 12.20 17.53 3.32
CA GLY A 2 10.96 16.76 3.35
C GLY A 2 10.98 15.80 4.53
N LEU A 3 9.83 15.20 4.75
CA LEU A 3 9.56 14.29 5.85
C LEU A 3 9.90 12.86 5.41
N SER A 4 10.34 12.02 6.35
CA SER A 4 10.27 10.58 6.14
C SER A 4 8.83 10.09 6.29
N PHE A 5 8.52 8.93 5.71
CA PHE A 5 7.22 8.26 5.85
C PHE A 5 6.81 8.11 7.33
N SER A 6 7.78 7.76 8.18
CA SER A 6 7.55 7.58 9.61
C SER A 6 7.28 8.90 10.33
N GLU A 7 7.90 10.01 9.91
CA GLU A 7 7.60 11.34 10.46
C GLU A 7 6.24 11.85 10.00
N ALA A 8 5.85 11.54 8.76
CA ALA A 8 4.58 11.98 8.19
C ALA A 8 3.36 11.24 8.75
N PHE A 9 3.46 9.91 8.96
CA PHE A 9 2.29 9.07 9.27
C PHE A 9 2.35 8.36 10.62
N GLY A 10 3.54 8.25 11.22
CA GLY A 10 3.74 7.66 12.53
C GLY A 10 4.99 6.79 12.64
N ASN A 11 5.50 6.65 13.88
CA ASN A 11 6.74 5.93 14.17
C ASN A 11 6.47 4.52 14.75
N HIS A 12 7.53 3.83 15.20
CA HIS A 12 7.46 2.46 15.73
C HIS A 12 6.62 2.29 17.01
N THR A 13 6.22 3.37 17.69
CA THR A 13 5.36 3.30 18.89
C THR A 13 3.87 3.29 18.53
N ILE A 14 3.52 3.65 17.30
CA ILE A 14 2.15 3.64 16.79
C ILE A 14 1.89 2.27 16.12
N PRO A 15 0.72 1.64 16.36
CA PRO A 15 0.37 0.40 15.68
C PRO A 15 0.47 0.53 14.17
N HIS A 16 1.06 -0.49 13.52
CA HIS A 16 1.30 -0.48 12.07
C HIS A 16 0.05 -0.15 11.26
N GLU A 17 -1.09 -0.75 11.64
CA GLU A 17 -2.38 -0.52 10.98
C GLU A 17 -2.84 0.94 11.11
N THR A 18 -2.64 1.57 12.28
CA THR A 18 -2.92 2.99 12.47
C THR A 18 -2.05 3.87 11.57
N VAL A 19 -0.75 3.55 11.45
CA VAL A 19 0.16 4.28 10.55
C VAL A 19 -0.30 4.17 9.10
N MET A 20 -0.69 2.98 8.64
CA MET A 20 -1.18 2.78 7.28
C MET A 20 -2.52 3.48 7.04
N ASN A 21 -3.44 3.43 8.00
CA ASN A 21 -4.71 4.16 7.89
C ASN A 21 -4.50 5.68 7.85
N ASN A 22 -3.55 6.22 8.62
CA ASN A 22 -3.16 7.63 8.54
C ASN A 22 -2.63 7.99 7.14
N ALA A 23 -1.73 7.17 6.60
CA ALA A 23 -1.21 7.35 5.25
C ALA A 23 -2.35 7.34 4.21
N ILE A 24 -3.28 6.39 4.30
CA ILE A 24 -4.43 6.29 3.38
C ILE A 24 -5.34 7.52 3.50
N ASN A 25 -5.58 8.02 4.71
CA ASN A 25 -6.40 9.22 4.94
C ASN A 25 -5.76 10.48 4.34
N VAL A 26 -4.43 10.60 4.35
CA VAL A 26 -3.70 11.75 3.79
C VAL A 26 -3.56 11.66 2.28
N LEU A 27 -3.21 10.48 1.77
CA LEU A 27 -2.89 10.24 0.36
C LEU A 27 -4.13 9.97 -0.51
N GLY A 28 -5.25 9.59 0.13
CA GLY A 28 -6.52 9.28 -0.51
C GLY A 28 -6.62 7.82 -0.93
N LEU A 29 -7.66 7.13 -0.43
CA LEU A 29 -7.91 5.72 -0.76
C LEU A 29 -8.08 5.48 -2.26
N GLU A 30 -8.81 6.35 -2.95
CA GLU A 30 -9.08 6.20 -4.40
C GLU A 30 -7.79 6.32 -5.22
N ASN A 31 -6.92 7.27 -4.89
CA ASN A 31 -5.63 7.45 -5.54
C ASN A 31 -4.74 6.22 -5.35
N LEU A 32 -4.72 5.66 -4.13
CA LEU A 32 -3.91 4.49 -3.82
C LEU A 32 -4.49 3.19 -4.38
N ALA A 33 -5.82 3.07 -4.46
CA ALA A 33 -6.50 1.88 -4.95
C ALA A 33 -6.14 1.57 -6.41
N GLN A 34 -5.95 2.61 -7.22
CA GLN A 34 -5.51 2.48 -8.61
C GLN A 34 -4.07 1.95 -8.76
N LEU A 35 -3.29 1.99 -7.68
CA LEU A 35 -1.89 1.53 -7.65
C LEU A 35 -1.75 0.08 -7.19
N VAL A 36 -2.85 -0.55 -6.74
CA VAL A 36 -2.84 -1.95 -6.36
C VAL A 36 -2.63 -2.80 -7.62
N PRO A 37 -1.61 -3.68 -7.68
CA PRO A 37 -1.27 -4.42 -8.89
C PRO A 37 -2.18 -5.63 -9.16
N PHE A 38 -3.16 -5.88 -8.29
CA PHE A 38 -4.07 -7.02 -8.35
C PHE A 38 -5.52 -6.57 -8.42
N THR A 39 -6.35 -7.40 -9.02
CA THR A 39 -7.79 -7.16 -9.04
C THR A 39 -8.40 -7.37 -7.66
N VAL A 40 -9.54 -6.74 -7.43
CA VAL A 40 -10.32 -6.92 -6.19
C VAL A 40 -10.70 -8.39 -5.98
N ASP A 41 -10.96 -9.13 -7.05
CA ASP A 41 -11.33 -10.54 -6.99
C ASP A 41 -10.16 -11.42 -6.51
N GLU A 42 -8.95 -11.20 -7.04
CA GLU A 42 -7.73 -11.89 -6.58
C GLU A 42 -7.44 -11.61 -5.10
N VAL A 43 -7.61 -10.36 -4.68
CA VAL A 43 -7.43 -9.97 -3.27
C VAL A 43 -8.48 -10.64 -2.39
N LYS A 44 -9.76 -10.64 -2.80
CA LYS A 44 -10.84 -11.33 -2.07
C LYS A 44 -10.59 -12.83 -1.97
N ALA A 45 -10.12 -13.46 -3.05
CA ALA A 45 -9.79 -14.88 -3.06
C ALA A 45 -8.64 -15.22 -2.07
N ALA A 46 -7.59 -14.40 -2.04
CA ALA A 46 -6.50 -14.56 -1.07
C ALA A 46 -6.99 -14.39 0.39
N LEU A 47 -7.82 -13.37 0.65
CA LEU A 47 -8.41 -13.16 1.98
C LEU A 47 -9.33 -14.32 2.39
N ALA A 48 -10.15 -14.82 1.48
CA ALA A 48 -11.04 -15.96 1.73
C ALA A 48 -10.26 -17.26 2.04
N ALA A 49 -9.06 -17.40 1.48
CA ALA A 49 -8.14 -18.51 1.81
C ALA A 49 -7.43 -18.34 3.18
N GLY A 50 -7.69 -17.25 3.91
CA GLY A 50 -7.09 -16.95 5.21
C GLY A 50 -5.77 -16.16 5.13
N ASP A 51 -5.35 -15.75 3.93
CA ASP A 51 -4.12 -14.95 3.74
C ASP A 51 -4.37 -13.46 3.99
N THR A 52 -4.54 -13.11 5.25
CA THR A 52 -4.77 -11.73 5.72
C THR A 52 -3.64 -10.76 5.38
N ALA A 53 -2.45 -11.26 5.06
CA ALA A 53 -1.27 -10.46 4.71
C ALA A 53 -1.03 -10.36 3.19
N LEU A 54 -1.87 -10.99 2.37
CA LEU A 54 -1.74 -11.02 0.91
C LEU A 54 -0.34 -11.49 0.46
N ASN A 55 0.24 -12.46 1.17
CA ASN A 55 1.54 -13.06 0.88
C ASN A 55 1.46 -14.17 -0.18
N SER A 56 0.27 -14.70 -0.47
CA SER A 56 0.00 -15.63 -1.57
C SER A 56 0.18 -14.96 -2.94
N LEU A 57 -0.05 -13.64 -2.98
CA LEU A 57 0.10 -12.83 -4.18
C LEU A 57 1.59 -12.52 -4.42
N PRO A 58 2.07 -12.57 -5.68
CA PRO A 58 3.48 -12.38 -6.01
C PRO A 58 4.09 -11.10 -5.42
N ILE A 59 5.09 -11.25 -4.53
CA ILE A 59 5.79 -10.12 -3.89
C ILE A 59 6.42 -9.15 -4.91
N LYS A 60 6.89 -9.68 -6.04
CA LYS A 60 7.50 -8.90 -7.11
C LYS A 60 6.55 -7.83 -7.68
N GLU A 61 5.26 -8.14 -7.80
CA GLU A 61 4.28 -7.18 -8.32
C GLU A 61 4.00 -6.09 -7.28
N TRP A 62 3.98 -6.45 -5.99
CA TRP A 62 3.90 -5.47 -4.91
C TRP A 62 5.11 -4.54 -4.88
N ASP A 63 6.33 -5.09 -5.00
CA ASP A 63 7.56 -4.29 -5.05
C ASP A 63 7.54 -3.33 -6.23
N TYR A 64 7.14 -3.82 -7.42
CA TYR A 64 7.06 -3.00 -8.63
C TYR A 64 6.04 -1.86 -8.48
N ALA A 65 4.84 -2.15 -7.97
CA ALA A 65 3.82 -1.15 -7.67
C ALA A 65 4.28 -0.14 -6.60
N ALA A 66 5.05 -0.60 -5.62
CA ALA A 66 5.69 0.24 -4.61
C ALA A 66 6.81 1.13 -5.17
N GLY A 67 7.24 0.92 -6.43
CA GLY A 67 8.30 1.68 -7.07
C GLY A 67 9.69 1.09 -6.87
N PHE A 68 9.80 -0.22 -6.70
CA PHE A 68 11.07 -0.91 -6.46
C PHE A 68 11.23 -2.15 -7.32
N ILE A 69 12.46 -2.38 -7.78
CA ILE A 69 12.89 -3.66 -8.34
C ILE A 69 13.86 -4.28 -7.33
N ILE A 70 13.46 -5.39 -6.72
CA ILE A 70 14.26 -6.10 -5.72
C ILE A 70 14.77 -7.41 -6.34
N ASN A 71 16.09 -7.53 -6.46
CA ASN A 71 16.76 -8.73 -6.95
C ASN A 71 17.80 -9.19 -5.91
N GLY A 72 17.39 -10.09 -5.02
CA GLY A 72 18.22 -10.51 -3.89
C GLY A 72 18.54 -9.32 -2.97
N ASN A 73 19.83 -9.00 -2.83
CA ASN A 73 20.28 -7.87 -2.01
C ASN A 73 20.30 -6.52 -2.77
N ASN A 74 19.99 -6.52 -4.07
CA ASN A 74 19.97 -5.30 -4.87
C ASN A 74 18.57 -4.69 -4.87
N VAL A 75 18.45 -3.47 -4.33
CA VAL A 75 17.21 -2.69 -4.31
C VAL A 75 17.38 -1.49 -5.23
N GLN A 76 16.59 -1.44 -6.29
CA GLN A 76 16.61 -0.33 -7.25
C GLN A 76 15.28 0.42 -7.19
N PRO A 77 15.26 1.70 -6.78
CA PRO A 77 14.07 2.52 -6.89
C PRO A 77 13.79 2.83 -8.37
N ILE A 78 12.51 2.79 -8.74
CA ILE A 78 12.02 3.19 -10.06
C ILE A 78 10.96 4.27 -9.91
N PRO A 79 10.87 5.24 -10.85
CA PRO A 79 9.79 6.22 -10.83
C PRO A 79 8.43 5.52 -10.92
N CYS A 80 7.55 5.77 -9.94
CA CYS A 80 6.19 5.26 -9.92
C CYS A 80 5.20 6.31 -9.43
N GLN A 81 3.91 6.08 -9.66
CA GLN A 81 2.87 7.02 -9.23
C GLN A 81 2.84 7.18 -7.70
N LEU A 82 3.10 6.11 -6.94
CA LEU A 82 3.18 6.17 -5.48
C LEU A 82 4.30 7.12 -5.00
N SER A 83 5.48 7.03 -5.61
CA SER A 83 6.60 7.92 -5.28
C SER A 83 6.28 9.39 -5.59
N GLY A 84 5.60 9.66 -6.72
CA GLY A 84 5.14 11.02 -7.06
C GLY A 84 4.13 11.56 -6.04
N LEU A 85 3.21 10.70 -5.59
CA LEU A 85 2.19 11.07 -4.62
C LEU A 85 2.80 11.35 -3.23
N LEU A 86 3.77 10.54 -2.78
CA LEU A 86 4.52 10.82 -1.55
C LEU A 86 5.25 12.18 -1.62
N VAL A 87 5.94 12.45 -2.73
CA VAL A 87 6.66 13.71 -2.94
C VAL A 87 5.74 14.92 -2.97
N GLN A 88 4.54 14.80 -3.56
CA GLN A 88 3.53 15.87 -3.56
C GLN A 88 3.08 16.25 -2.14
N HIS A 89 3.12 15.31 -1.21
CA HIS A 89 2.83 15.53 0.21
C HIS A 89 4.07 15.90 1.04
N GLY A 90 5.20 16.21 0.40
CA GLY A 90 6.42 16.63 1.07
C GLY A 90 7.19 15.49 1.74
N ILE A 91 6.91 14.25 1.37
CA ILE A 91 7.60 13.06 1.87
C ILE A 91 8.68 12.71 0.86
N ASP A 92 9.94 12.64 1.29
CA ASP A 92 11.09 12.35 0.42
C ASP A 92 11.88 11.09 0.78
N ALA A 93 11.57 10.47 1.93
CA ALA A 93 12.21 9.25 2.40
C ALA A 93 11.20 8.17 2.81
N TRP A 94 11.29 6.98 2.21
CA TRP A 94 10.44 5.82 2.50
C TRP A 94 11.16 4.50 2.17
N SER A 95 10.71 3.39 2.75
CA SER A 95 11.23 2.05 2.47
C SER A 95 10.30 1.24 1.56
N PRO A 96 10.82 0.22 0.83
CA PRO A 96 9.99 -0.69 0.04
C PRO A 96 8.91 -1.37 0.88
N SER A 97 9.28 -1.82 2.09
CA SER A 97 8.36 -2.48 3.01
C SER A 97 7.20 -1.57 3.46
N GLN A 98 7.44 -0.27 3.67
CA GLN A 98 6.38 0.68 4.02
C GLN A 98 5.39 0.84 2.86
N CYS A 99 5.90 1.02 1.64
CA CYS A 99 5.09 1.15 0.44
C CYS A 99 4.27 -0.13 0.15
N VAL A 100 4.88 -1.31 0.25
CA VAL A 100 4.19 -2.59 0.07
C VAL A 100 3.11 -2.79 1.13
N SER A 101 3.40 -2.52 2.41
CA SER A 101 2.41 -2.58 3.49
C SER A 101 1.24 -1.62 3.27
N LEU A 102 1.51 -0.41 2.77
CA LEU A 102 0.49 0.56 2.43
C LEU A 102 -0.44 0.02 1.33
N LEU A 103 0.14 -0.46 0.22
CA LEU A 103 -0.63 -1.02 -0.91
C LEU A 103 -1.44 -2.24 -0.50
N LYS A 104 -0.89 -3.12 0.33
CA LYS A 104 -1.61 -4.28 0.88
C LYS A 104 -2.77 -3.86 1.79
N THR A 105 -2.58 -2.83 2.62
CA THR A 105 -3.65 -2.31 3.48
C THR A 105 -4.76 -1.69 2.65
N VAL A 106 -4.41 -0.92 1.61
CA VAL A 106 -5.36 -0.37 0.64
C VAL A 106 -6.13 -1.49 -0.06
N ALA A 107 -5.45 -2.52 -0.56
CA ALA A 107 -6.06 -3.64 -1.24
C ALA A 107 -7.12 -4.34 -0.37
N ARG A 108 -6.83 -4.53 0.92
CA ARG A 108 -7.79 -5.08 1.90
C ARG A 108 -9.01 -4.17 2.06
N LEU A 109 -8.79 -2.88 2.33
CA LEU A 109 -9.88 -1.93 2.50
C LEU A 109 -10.77 -1.83 1.25
N VAL A 110 -10.18 -1.89 0.05
CA VAL A 110 -10.93 -1.89 -1.20
C VAL A 110 -11.71 -3.20 -1.37
N ALA A 111 -11.14 -4.34 -1.01
CA ALA A 111 -11.83 -5.63 -1.04
C ALA A 111 -13.00 -5.69 -0.06
N GLU A 112 -12.84 -5.11 1.13
CA GLU A 112 -13.87 -5.00 2.17
C GLU A 112 -14.97 -4.00 1.78
N LYS A 113 -14.61 -2.77 1.38
CA LYS A 113 -15.58 -1.75 0.93
C LYS A 113 -16.29 -2.13 -0.37
N GLY A 114 -15.60 -2.83 -1.27
CA GLY A 114 -16.20 -3.41 -2.47
C GLY A 114 -17.18 -4.55 -2.17
N CYS A 115 -17.35 -4.96 -0.91
CA CYS A 115 -18.43 -5.82 -0.45
C CYS A 115 -19.70 -5.01 -0.08
N GLU A 116 -19.58 -3.72 0.22
CA GLU A 116 -20.68 -2.87 0.69
C GLU A 116 -21.54 -2.26 -0.43
N THR A 117 -21.21 -2.48 -1.71
CA THR A 117 -22.03 -2.00 -2.85
C THR A 117 -23.14 -2.98 -3.27
N ASN A 118 -23.54 -3.91 -2.41
CA ASN A 118 -24.74 -4.73 -2.63
C ASN A 118 -25.66 -4.73 -1.42
N GLY A 119 -25.94 -3.54 -0.88
CA GLY A 119 -26.72 -3.41 0.34
C GLY A 119 -27.22 -2.00 0.65
N MET A 120 -27.54 -1.17 -0.35
CA MET A 120 -28.42 -0.02 -0.12
C MET A 120 -29.44 0.07 -1.25
N VAL A 121 -30.68 -0.24 -0.84
CA VAL A 121 -31.97 -0.05 -1.51
C VAL A 121 -32.21 1.40 -1.92
#